data_AF-A0ABD6EV58-F1
#
_entry.id   AF-A0ABD6EV58-F1
#
_cell.length_a   1.000
_cell.length_b   1.000
_cell.length_c   1.000
_cell.angle_alpha   90.00
_cell.angle_beta   90.00
_cell.angle_gamma   90.00
#
_symmetry.space_group_name_H-M   'P 1'
#
loop_
_entity.id
_entity.type
_entity.pdbx_description
1 polymer ?
#
loop_
_entity_poly.entity_id
_entity_poly.type
_entity_poly.pdbx_seq_one_letter_code
_entity_poly.pdbx_strand_id
1 'polypeptide(L)'
;MGFIFSVSLGNRKPQMRAGILMLLNVWLYNCPVAVSQLLQLDDTVQYLSTHIDECSAEGSDEDNQLVKGLMALLLAICLQNIPDDSEKKDSFNLLVERRIGKEVIAERIDGISRSEHYVRAAQRPQPTAKTTNEMLVDYRFAKLFKTLEGVALKMLRPDSDDVGLQPNESKSGVLASFKELIKRQDEEIASLAQQIKNLTASQNLVGVVSVQS
;
A
#
# COMPACT_ATOMS: atom_id res chain seq x y z
N MET A 1 28.83 15.31 -9.07
CA MET A 1 27.41 15.59 -9.37
C MET A 1 26.61 15.69 -8.07
N GLY A 2 26.76 16.78 -7.30
CA GLY A 2 26.01 16.99 -6.03
C GLY A 2 24.81 17.93 -6.17
N PHE A 3 24.59 18.51 -7.35
CA PHE A 3 23.65 19.62 -7.53
C PHE A 3 22.16 19.22 -7.55
N ILE A 4 21.82 17.96 -7.89
CA ILE A 4 20.42 17.52 -7.85
C ILE A 4 19.92 17.36 -6.40
N PHE A 5 20.82 17.11 -5.44
CA PHE A 5 20.47 16.90 -4.03
C PHE A 5 20.77 18.11 -3.12
N SER A 6 21.64 19.04 -3.54
CA SER A 6 22.02 20.23 -2.75
C SER A 6 21.27 21.51 -3.10
N VAL A 7 19.99 21.42 -3.47
CA VAL A 7 19.16 22.63 -3.57
C VAL A 7 18.72 23.05 -2.15
N SER A 8 19.42 24.05 -1.59
CA SER A 8 19.06 24.67 -0.31
C SER A 8 17.84 25.58 -0.49
N LEU A 9 16.65 25.10 -0.07
CA LEU A 9 15.38 25.83 -0.22
C LEU A 9 14.46 25.81 1.02
N GLY A 10 15.04 25.80 2.23
CA GLY A 10 14.27 25.89 3.49
C GLY A 10 13.11 24.89 3.59
N ASN A 11 11.93 25.31 4.07
CA ASN A 11 10.74 24.47 4.20
C ASN A 11 10.15 23.92 2.88
N ARG A 12 10.66 24.31 1.70
CA ARG A 12 10.19 23.80 0.39
C ARG A 12 10.97 22.59 -0.12
N LYS A 13 11.98 22.13 0.62
CA LYS A 13 12.79 20.98 0.23
C LYS A 13 11.97 19.69 0.01
N PRO A 14 10.97 19.33 0.85
CA PRO A 14 10.15 18.13 0.59
C PRO A 14 9.34 18.25 -0.70
N GLN A 15 8.74 19.40 -0.97
CA GLN A 15 7.96 19.65 -2.19
C GLN A 15 8.82 19.50 -3.45
N MET A 16 10.03 20.07 -3.45
CA MET A 16 10.93 19.95 -4.60
C MET A 16 11.40 18.50 -4.80
N ARG A 17 11.76 17.81 -3.71
CA ARG A 17 12.11 16.39 -3.74
C ARG A 17 10.96 15.55 -4.30
N ALA A 18 9.73 15.78 -3.83
CA ALA A 18 8.54 15.11 -4.33
C ALA A 18 8.36 15.36 -5.84
N GLY A 19 8.48 16.61 -6.30
CA GLY A 19 8.38 16.96 -7.72
C GLY A 19 9.41 16.23 -8.60
N ILE A 20 10.68 16.20 -8.18
CA ILE A 20 11.75 15.49 -8.89
C ILE A 20 11.51 13.98 -8.87
N LEU A 21 11.12 13.41 -7.72
CA LEU A 21 10.85 11.98 -7.61
C LEU A 21 9.64 11.56 -8.45
N MET A 22 8.57 12.36 -8.51
CA MET A 22 7.44 12.10 -9.39
C MET A 22 7.87 12.10 -10.86
N LEU A 23 8.67 13.08 -11.28
CA LEU A 23 9.23 13.13 -12.62
C LEU A 23 10.09 11.90 -12.94
N LEU A 24 10.98 11.51 -12.02
CA LEU A 24 11.82 10.32 -12.18
C LEU A 24 10.97 9.04 -12.29
N ASN A 25 9.98 8.86 -11.42
CA ASN A 25 9.07 7.71 -11.48
C ASN A 25 8.35 7.64 -12.85
N VAL A 26 7.88 8.77 -13.38
CA VAL A 26 7.27 8.85 -14.72
C VAL A 26 8.29 8.51 -15.82
N TRP A 27 9.51 9.02 -15.71
CA TRP A 27 10.54 8.85 -16.73
C TRP A 27 11.07 7.41 -16.80
N LEU A 28 11.22 6.76 -15.65
CA LEU A 28 11.70 5.38 -15.55
C LEU A 28 10.60 4.34 -15.86
N TYR A 29 9.33 4.73 -15.72
CA TYR A 29 8.23 3.83 -16.03
C TYR A 29 8.26 3.39 -17.50
N ASN A 30 8.26 2.07 -17.71
CA ASN A 30 8.30 1.42 -19.01
C ASN A 30 9.50 1.84 -19.89
N CYS A 31 10.63 2.22 -19.27
CA CYS A 31 11.85 2.63 -19.95
C CYS A 31 13.10 1.94 -19.34
N PRO A 32 13.42 0.70 -19.76
CA PRO A 32 14.57 -0.05 -19.24
C PRO A 32 15.91 0.65 -19.46
N VAL A 33 16.04 1.44 -20.53
CA VAL A 33 17.25 2.21 -20.84
C VAL A 33 17.49 3.29 -19.79
N ALA A 34 16.44 4.03 -19.40
CA ALA A 34 16.55 5.05 -18.35
C ALA A 34 16.89 4.42 -16.99
N VAL A 35 16.29 3.27 -16.67
CA VAL A 35 16.62 2.49 -15.46
C VAL A 35 18.08 2.07 -15.48
N SER A 36 18.58 1.52 -16.58
CA SER A 36 19.98 1.11 -16.68
C SER A 36 20.94 2.30 -16.53
N GLN A 37 20.61 3.48 -17.05
CA GLN A 37 21.43 4.68 -16.88
C GLN A 37 21.42 5.17 -15.44
N LEU A 38 20.27 5.13 -14.76
CA LEU A 38 20.18 5.49 -13.35
C LEU A 38 20.99 4.54 -12.46
N LEU A 39 20.92 3.23 -12.72
CA LEU A 39 21.61 2.20 -11.94
C LEU A 39 23.13 2.13 -12.20
N GLN A 40 23.64 2.75 -13.27
CA GLN A 40 25.07 2.93 -13.48
C GLN A 40 25.69 3.95 -12.50
N LEU A 41 24.86 4.74 -11.81
CA LEU A 41 25.32 5.64 -10.77
C LEU A 41 25.38 4.90 -9.44
N ASP A 42 26.59 4.48 -9.04
CA ASP A 42 26.85 3.63 -7.86
C ASP A 42 26.24 4.19 -6.55
N ASP A 43 26.16 5.52 -6.42
CA ASP A 43 25.64 6.19 -5.23
C ASP A 43 24.11 6.20 -5.13
N THR A 44 23.39 5.90 -6.21
CA THR A 44 21.93 6.07 -6.24
C THR A 44 21.21 5.14 -5.27
N VAL A 45 21.58 3.85 -5.28
CA VAL A 45 20.95 2.84 -4.41
C VAL A 45 21.28 3.13 -2.95
N GLN A 46 22.51 3.56 -2.70
CA GLN A 46 22.95 3.96 -1.37
C GLN A 46 22.15 5.16 -0.86
N TYR A 47 22.05 6.21 -1.66
CA TYR A 47 21.26 7.40 -1.35
C TYR A 47 19.80 7.05 -1.04
N LEU A 48 19.14 6.27 -1.90
CA LEU A 48 17.75 5.86 -1.72
C LEU A 48 17.56 5.02 -0.45
N SER A 49 18.45 4.05 -0.20
CA SER A 49 18.38 3.22 1.01
C SER A 49 18.51 4.02 2.29
N THR A 50 19.48 4.94 2.34
CA THR A 50 19.72 5.78 3.50
C THR A 50 18.53 6.70 3.80
N HIS A 51 17.97 7.35 2.78
CA HIS A 51 16.91 8.34 2.99
C HIS A 51 15.49 7.77 3.12
N ILE A 52 15.25 6.51 2.73
CA ILE A 52 14.00 5.81 3.03
C ILE A 52 13.88 5.54 4.54
N ASP A 53 14.98 5.16 5.18
CA ASP A 53 15.01 4.83 6.60
C ASP A 53 15.19 6.07 7.50
N GLU A 54 15.98 7.06 7.07
CA GLU A 54 16.25 8.26 7.87
C GLU A 54 15.02 9.14 8.11
N CYS A 55 14.83 9.62 9.34
CA CYS A 55 13.91 10.72 9.63
C CYS A 55 14.54 12.06 9.24
N SER A 56 13.98 12.72 8.23
CA SER A 56 14.31 14.13 7.94
C SER A 56 13.64 15.04 8.97
N ALA A 57 14.40 15.96 9.55
CA ALA A 57 13.88 17.00 10.46
C ALA A 57 13.30 18.23 9.71
N GLU A 58 13.17 18.15 8.39
CA GLU A 58 12.75 19.25 7.52
C GLU A 58 11.35 18.99 6.95
N GLY A 59 10.40 19.91 7.12
CA GLY A 59 9.01 19.75 6.67
C GLY A 59 8.09 19.07 7.67
N SER A 60 6.85 18.77 7.26
CA SER A 60 5.92 17.95 8.06
C SER A 60 6.35 16.48 8.03
N ASP A 61 6.06 15.73 9.10
CA ASP A 61 6.22 14.27 9.09
C ASP A 61 5.45 13.64 7.92
N GLU A 62 4.26 14.15 7.59
CA GLU A 62 3.47 13.66 6.46
C GLU A 62 4.16 13.89 5.11
N ASP A 63 4.72 15.08 4.88
CA ASP A 63 5.48 15.41 3.66
C ASP A 63 6.68 14.46 3.50
N ASN A 64 7.37 14.19 4.61
CA ASN A 64 8.53 13.30 4.63
C ASN A 64 8.14 11.84 4.36
N GLN A 65 7.02 11.37 4.91
CA GLN A 65 6.51 10.02 4.60
C GLN A 65 6.14 9.88 3.13
N LEU A 66 5.52 10.90 2.52
CA LEU A 66 5.23 10.90 1.10
C LEU A 66 6.52 10.83 0.26
N VAL A 67 7.52 11.65 0.59
CA VAL A 67 8.82 11.67 -0.11
C VAL A 67 9.54 10.32 0.01
N LYS A 68 9.49 9.67 1.16
CA LYS A 68 10.01 8.30 1.36
C LYS A 68 9.26 7.28 0.51
N GLY A 69 7.94 7.36 0.47
CA GLY A 69 7.12 6.52 -0.40
C GLY A 69 7.48 6.68 -1.87
N LEU A 70 7.71 7.91 -2.34
CA LEU A 70 8.09 8.18 -3.73
C LEU A 70 9.48 7.62 -4.07
N MET A 71 10.42 7.61 -3.12
CA MET A 71 11.72 6.93 -3.25
C MET A 71 11.56 5.41 -3.29
N ALA A 72 10.71 4.84 -2.43
CA ALA A 72 10.41 3.42 -2.41
C ALA A 72 9.76 2.95 -3.73
N LEU A 73 8.84 3.75 -4.28
CA LEU A 73 8.25 3.50 -5.60
C LEU A 73 9.31 3.51 -6.71
N LEU A 74 10.25 4.46 -6.68
CA LEU A 74 11.33 4.54 -7.67
C LEU A 74 12.19 3.28 -7.64
N LEU A 75 12.53 2.78 -6.46
CA LEU A 75 13.24 1.49 -6.30
C LEU A 75 12.44 0.32 -6.85
N ALA A 76 11.12 0.29 -6.61
CA ALA A 76 10.26 -0.77 -7.15
C ALA A 76 10.21 -0.75 -8.69
N ILE A 77 10.14 0.43 -9.31
CA ILE A 77 10.21 0.58 -10.78
C ILE A 77 11.57 0.08 -11.29
N CYS A 78 12.67 0.39 -10.60
CA CYS A 78 13.99 -0.13 -10.95
C CYS A 78 14.04 -1.66 -10.89
N LEU A 79 13.52 -2.27 -9.81
CA LEU A 79 13.46 -3.73 -9.65
C LEU A 79 12.65 -4.40 -10.77
N GLN A 80 11.57 -3.75 -11.22
CA GLN A 80 10.70 -4.28 -12.26
C GLN A 80 11.31 -4.22 -13.66
N ASN A 81 12.03 -3.14 -13.98
CA ASN A 81 12.55 -2.91 -15.33
C ASN A 81 13.87 -3.65 -15.63
N ILE A 82 14.50 -4.28 -14.63
CA ILE A 82 15.65 -5.13 -14.88
C ILE A 82 15.14 -6.49 -15.43
N PRO A 83 15.66 -6.94 -16.59
CA PRO A 83 15.25 -8.21 -17.20
C PRO A 83 15.51 -9.40 -16.28
N ASP A 84 14.59 -10.39 -16.29
CA ASP A 84 14.60 -11.54 -15.39
C ASP A 84 15.86 -12.42 -15.50
N ASP A 85 16.36 -12.64 -16.72
CA ASP A 85 17.49 -13.54 -16.97
C ASP A 85 18.89 -12.91 -16.73
N SER A 86 18.95 -11.81 -15.98
CA SER A 86 20.19 -11.07 -15.77
C SER A 86 20.72 -11.29 -14.35
N GLU A 87 21.98 -11.72 -14.20
CA GLU A 87 22.69 -11.77 -12.90
C GLU A 87 22.65 -10.42 -12.14
N LYS A 88 22.52 -9.32 -12.89
CA LYS A 88 22.32 -7.97 -12.33
C LYS A 88 21.02 -7.84 -11.53
N LYS A 89 19.97 -8.61 -11.87
CA LYS A 89 18.69 -8.60 -11.18
C LYS A 89 18.81 -9.24 -9.81
N ASP A 90 19.44 -10.40 -9.71
CA ASP A 90 19.61 -11.12 -8.45
C ASP A 90 20.50 -10.35 -7.49
N SER A 91 21.63 -9.84 -7.98
CA SER A 91 22.53 -9.00 -7.20
C SER A 91 21.86 -7.70 -6.73
N PHE A 92 21.06 -7.05 -7.59
CA PHE A 92 20.31 -5.85 -7.21
C PHE A 92 19.18 -6.15 -6.21
N ASN A 93 18.44 -7.25 -6.41
CA ASN A 93 17.41 -7.71 -5.47
C ASN A 93 18.02 -7.98 -4.09
N LEU A 94 19.14 -8.71 -4.03
CA LEU A 94 19.84 -9.01 -2.79
C LEU A 94 20.37 -7.75 -2.10
N LEU A 95 20.88 -6.79 -2.88
CA LEU A 95 21.34 -5.51 -2.36
C LEU A 95 20.20 -4.71 -1.71
N VAL A 96 19.06 -4.62 -2.38
CA VAL A 96 17.86 -3.91 -1.88
C VAL A 96 17.29 -4.61 -0.64
N GLU A 97 17.19 -5.94 -0.68
CA GLU A 97 16.72 -6.74 0.45
C GLU A 97 17.61 -6.55 1.68
N ARG A 98 18.93 -6.56 1.51
CA ARG A 98 19.88 -6.39 2.61
C ARG A 98 19.86 -4.99 3.22
N ARG A 99 19.61 -3.95 2.41
CA ARG A 99 19.72 -2.55 2.87
C ARG A 99 18.44 -2.01 3.47
N ILE A 100 17.28 -2.39 2.94
CA ILE A 100 15.98 -1.79 3.28
C ILE A 100 14.97 -2.89 3.64
N GLY A 101 14.96 -3.98 2.87
CA GLY A 101 13.97 -5.05 2.96
C GLY A 101 12.73 -4.75 2.11
N LYS A 102 12.25 -5.76 1.37
CA LYS A 102 11.06 -5.61 0.49
C LYS A 102 9.80 -5.20 1.24
N GLU A 103 9.64 -5.63 2.49
CA GLU A 103 8.47 -5.28 3.29
C GLU A 103 8.43 -3.79 3.64
N VAL A 104 9.56 -3.20 4.03
CA VAL A 104 9.66 -1.76 4.30
C VAL A 104 9.33 -0.96 3.04
N ILE A 105 9.82 -1.38 1.88
CA ILE A 105 9.50 -0.73 0.61
C ILE A 105 7.99 -0.79 0.34
N ALA A 106 7.37 -1.95 0.56
CA ALA A 106 5.93 -2.13 0.37
C ALA A 106 5.11 -1.25 1.34
N GLU A 107 5.47 -1.19 2.63
CA GLU A 107 4.83 -0.31 3.61
C GLU A 107 4.93 1.17 3.24
N ARG A 108 6.09 1.60 2.74
CA ARG A 108 6.31 3.00 2.31
C ARG A 108 5.48 3.35 1.07
N ILE A 109 5.31 2.40 0.15
CA ILE A 109 4.44 2.56 -1.02
C ILE A 109 2.96 2.64 -0.59
N ASP A 110 2.51 1.73 0.28
CA ASP A 110 1.15 1.75 0.87
C ASP A 110 0.86 3.07 1.61
N GLY A 111 1.88 3.68 2.20
CA GLY A 111 1.77 4.98 2.86
C GLY A 111 1.37 6.12 1.92
N ILE A 112 1.73 6.05 0.63
CA ILE A 112 1.41 7.10 -0.34
C ILE A 112 -0.10 7.17 -0.55
N SER A 113 -0.78 6.04 -0.79
CA SER A 113 -2.22 6.02 -1.05
C SER A 113 -3.06 6.47 0.15
N ARG A 114 -2.51 6.37 1.36
CA ARG A 114 -3.13 6.81 2.62
C ARG A 114 -2.90 8.28 2.94
N SER A 115 -1.93 8.93 2.30
CA SER A 115 -1.59 10.33 2.57
C SER A 115 -2.71 11.29 2.13
N GLU A 116 -2.90 12.39 2.86
CA GLU A 116 -3.89 13.40 2.48
C GLU A 116 -3.53 14.06 1.15
N HIS A 117 -2.22 14.23 0.89
CA HIS A 117 -1.72 14.77 -0.38
C HIS A 117 -2.18 13.93 -1.58
N TYR A 118 -2.08 12.60 -1.49
CA TYR A 118 -2.55 11.72 -2.56
C TYR A 118 -4.07 11.73 -2.68
N VAL A 119 -4.80 11.58 -1.56
CA VAL A 119 -6.27 11.55 -1.57
C VAL A 119 -6.83 12.83 -2.19
N ARG A 120 -6.27 13.99 -1.84
CA ARG A 120 -6.65 15.29 -2.42
C ARG A 120 -6.32 15.35 -3.91
N ALA A 121 -5.11 14.97 -4.31
CA ALA A 121 -4.68 14.99 -5.70
C ALA A 121 -5.47 14.02 -6.60
N ALA A 122 -5.93 12.88 -6.07
CA ALA A 122 -6.67 11.88 -6.84
C ALA A 122 -8.13 12.29 -7.15
N GLN A 123 -8.71 13.20 -6.36
CA GLN A 123 -10.13 13.58 -6.47
C GLN A 123 -10.43 14.49 -7.68
N ARG A 124 -9.60 15.49 -7.95
CA ARG A 124 -9.89 16.52 -8.96
C ARG A 124 -8.65 16.88 -9.78
N PRO A 125 -8.78 17.06 -11.12
CA PRO A 125 -7.68 17.51 -11.97
C PRO A 125 -7.24 18.95 -11.70
N GLN A 126 -8.15 19.79 -11.19
CA GLN A 126 -7.88 21.19 -10.90
C GLN A 126 -7.12 21.29 -9.57
N PRO A 127 -5.97 21.98 -9.52
CA PRO A 127 -5.25 22.20 -8.27
C PRO A 127 -6.11 23.08 -7.35
N THR A 128 -6.55 22.53 -6.21
CA THR A 128 -7.34 23.24 -5.20
C THR A 128 -6.49 23.71 -4.01
N ALA A 129 -5.16 23.69 -4.14
CA ALA A 129 -4.24 24.09 -3.08
C ALA A 129 -4.45 25.57 -2.72
N LYS A 130 -4.67 25.85 -1.43
CA LYS A 130 -4.88 27.22 -0.95
C LYS A 130 -3.55 27.96 -0.78
N THR A 131 -2.47 27.22 -0.55
CA THR A 131 -1.12 27.73 -0.44
C THR A 131 -0.17 26.93 -1.33
N THR A 132 0.93 27.55 -1.76
CA THR A 132 1.93 26.92 -2.64
C THR A 132 2.56 25.67 -2.03
N ASN A 133 2.58 25.55 -0.70
CA ASN A 133 3.20 24.44 0.01
C ASN A 133 2.27 23.22 0.15
N GLU A 134 0.97 23.35 -0.10
CA GLU A 134 0.00 22.25 0.04
C GLU A 134 0.00 21.26 -1.13
N MET A 135 0.65 21.63 -2.23
CA MET A 135 0.67 20.83 -3.46
C MET A 135 1.98 20.02 -3.56
N LEU A 136 1.95 18.79 -3.06
CA LEU A 136 3.06 17.84 -3.17
C LEU A 136 2.84 16.77 -4.25
N VAL A 137 1.59 16.41 -4.53
CA VAL A 137 1.23 15.40 -5.55
C VAL A 137 0.35 16.04 -6.60
N ASP A 138 0.60 15.76 -7.88
CA ASP A 138 -0.25 16.19 -8.98
C ASP A 138 -1.25 15.09 -9.41
N TYR A 139 -2.35 15.52 -10.03
CA TYR A 139 -3.43 14.62 -10.45
C TYR A 139 -2.98 13.53 -11.43
N ARG A 140 -2.08 13.86 -12.38
CA ARG A 140 -1.63 12.88 -13.38
C ARG A 140 -0.73 11.85 -12.74
N PHE A 141 0.17 12.27 -11.85
CA PHE A 141 0.96 11.34 -11.07
C PHE A 141 0.08 10.45 -10.20
N ALA A 142 -0.94 10.98 -9.52
CA ALA A 142 -1.86 10.16 -8.72
C ALA A 142 -2.54 9.04 -9.55
N LYS A 143 -2.89 9.32 -10.81
CA LYS A 143 -3.41 8.30 -11.74
C LYS A 143 -2.37 7.26 -12.13
N LEU A 144 -1.14 7.69 -12.40
CA LEU A 144 -0.04 6.78 -12.70
C LEU A 144 0.25 5.89 -11.49
N PHE A 145 0.41 6.49 -10.31
CA PHE A 145 0.68 5.79 -9.05
C PHE A 145 -0.32 4.68 -8.79
N LYS A 146 -1.62 4.92 -8.96
CA LYS A 146 -2.66 3.88 -8.78
C LYS A 146 -2.42 2.62 -9.64
N THR A 147 -1.81 2.78 -10.81
CA THR A 147 -1.48 1.65 -11.70
C THR A 147 -0.19 0.97 -11.26
N LEU A 148 0.79 1.74 -10.79
CA LEU A 148 2.08 1.24 -10.33
C LEU A 148 2.01 0.53 -8.98
N GLU A 149 1.20 1.05 -8.05
CA GLU A 149 1.07 0.57 -6.67
C GLU A 149 0.76 -0.93 -6.64
N GLY A 150 -0.30 -1.36 -7.33
CA GLY A 150 -0.69 -2.78 -7.33
C GLY A 150 0.38 -3.70 -7.94
N VAL A 151 1.08 -3.24 -8.98
CA VAL A 151 2.13 -4.03 -9.63
C VAL A 151 3.38 -4.11 -8.75
N ALA A 152 3.76 -3.00 -8.12
CA ALA A 152 4.90 -2.92 -7.21
C ALA A 152 4.66 -3.79 -5.95
N LEU A 153 3.49 -3.67 -5.31
CA LEU A 153 3.16 -4.43 -4.11
C LEU A 153 3.12 -5.93 -4.37
N LYS A 154 2.55 -6.36 -5.50
CA LYS A 154 2.55 -7.77 -5.91
C LYS A 154 3.96 -8.34 -6.07
N MET A 155 4.87 -7.55 -6.64
CA MET A 155 6.27 -7.97 -6.82
C MET A 155 7.03 -8.03 -5.49
N LEU A 156 6.78 -7.08 -4.59
CA LEU A 156 7.45 -7.01 -3.28
C LEU A 156 6.92 -8.02 -2.28
N ARG A 157 5.62 -8.34 -2.34
CA ARG A 157 4.92 -9.28 -1.46
C ARG A 157 4.29 -10.44 -2.28
N PRO A 158 5.10 -11.31 -2.92
CA PRO A 158 4.57 -12.40 -3.73
C PRO A 158 3.72 -13.38 -2.92
N ASP A 159 4.03 -13.57 -1.64
CA ASP A 159 3.30 -14.48 -0.74
C ASP A 159 1.95 -13.92 -0.23
N SER A 160 1.69 -12.61 -0.42
CA SER A 160 0.40 -12.02 -0.06
C SER A 160 -0.71 -12.35 -1.08
N ASP A 161 -0.33 -12.84 -2.26
CA ASP A 161 -1.23 -13.11 -3.39
C ASP A 161 -1.82 -14.55 -3.41
N ASP A 162 -1.52 -15.41 -2.44
CA ASP A 162 -2.33 -16.64 -2.25
C ASP A 162 -3.71 -16.33 -1.62
N VAL A 163 -3.90 -15.10 -1.10
CA VAL A 163 -5.18 -14.69 -0.49
C VAL A 163 -5.96 -13.66 -1.33
N GLY A 164 -5.39 -13.02 -2.35
CA GLY A 164 -6.06 -11.94 -3.08
C GLY A 164 -6.01 -12.00 -4.60
N LEU A 165 -7.17 -12.18 -5.25
CA LEU A 165 -7.46 -11.72 -6.63
C LEU A 165 -7.00 -12.52 -7.88
N GLN A 166 -6.71 -13.81 -7.79
CA GLN A 166 -6.93 -14.70 -8.96
C GLN A 166 -8.30 -15.39 -8.86
N PRO A 167 -9.13 -15.42 -9.93
CA PRO A 167 -10.35 -16.22 -9.97
C PRO A 167 -9.97 -17.69 -10.18
N ASN A 168 -9.44 -18.32 -9.12
CA ASN A 168 -9.12 -19.74 -9.09
C ASN A 168 -10.29 -20.48 -8.42
N GLU A 169 -10.82 -21.49 -9.12
CA GLU A 169 -12.03 -22.26 -8.81
C GLU A 169 -12.09 -22.83 -7.38
N SER A 170 -10.94 -22.94 -6.71
CA SER A 170 -10.78 -23.40 -5.33
C SER A 170 -11.45 -22.50 -4.28
N LYS A 171 -11.60 -21.18 -4.53
CA LYS A 171 -12.31 -20.27 -3.59
C LYS A 171 -13.82 -20.46 -3.61
N SER A 172 -14.39 -21.01 -4.69
CA SER A 172 -15.83 -21.34 -4.74
C SER A 172 -16.19 -22.41 -3.71
N GLY A 173 -15.33 -23.43 -3.55
CA GLY A 173 -15.54 -24.49 -2.57
C GLY A 173 -15.49 -23.98 -1.13
N VAL A 174 -14.52 -23.12 -0.80
CA VAL A 174 -14.36 -22.58 0.56
C VAL A 174 -15.47 -21.57 0.90
N LEU A 175 -15.85 -20.70 -0.04
CA LEU A 175 -17.00 -19.79 0.16
C LEU A 175 -18.33 -20.55 0.27
N ALA A 176 -18.52 -21.63 -0.50
CA ALA A 176 -19.67 -22.51 -0.34
C ALA A 176 -19.67 -23.18 1.05
N SER A 177 -18.51 -23.64 1.51
CA SER A 177 -18.33 -24.24 2.84
C SER A 177 -18.65 -23.26 3.96
N PHE A 178 -18.14 -22.01 3.88
CA PHE A 178 -18.46 -20.97 4.86
C PHE A 178 -19.93 -20.59 4.83
N LYS A 179 -20.54 -20.50 3.65
CA LYS A 179 -21.97 -20.20 3.51
C LYS A 179 -22.85 -21.32 4.08
N GLU A 180 -22.46 -22.58 3.90
CA GLU A 180 -23.17 -23.73 4.46
C GLU A 180 -23.00 -23.82 5.98
N LEU A 181 -21.81 -23.49 6.50
CA LEU A 181 -21.54 -23.41 7.93
C LEU A 181 -22.38 -22.31 8.61
N ILE A 182 -22.43 -21.12 8.01
CA ILE A 182 -23.27 -20.01 8.50
C ILE A 182 -24.74 -20.44 8.51
N LYS A 183 -25.22 -21.09 7.44
CA LYS A 183 -26.61 -21.56 7.36
C LYS A 183 -26.95 -22.58 8.46
N ARG A 184 -26.06 -23.53 8.76
CA ARG A 184 -26.26 -24.47 9.87
C ARG A 184 -26.29 -23.78 11.23
N GLN A 185 -25.41 -22.81 11.43
CA GLN A 185 -25.40 -22.03 12.68
C GLN A 185 -26.70 -21.22 12.84
N ASP A 186 -27.20 -20.60 11.78
CA ASP A 186 -28.47 -19.89 11.80
C ASP A 186 -29.66 -20.82 12.12
N GLU A 187 -29.66 -22.04 11.56
CA GLU A 187 -30.67 -23.07 11.86
C GLU A 187 -30.61 -23.56 13.31
N GLU A 188 -29.40 -23.77 13.86
CA GLU A 188 -29.22 -24.13 15.27
C GLU A 188 -29.68 -22.99 16.20
N ILE A 189 -29.31 -21.75 15.91
CA ILE A 189 -29.75 -20.57 16.66
C ILE A 189 -31.28 -20.47 16.65
N ALA A 190 -31.92 -20.68 15.50
CA ALA A 190 -33.38 -20.68 15.40
C ALA A 190 -34.02 -21.80 16.25
N SER A 191 -33.44 -23.01 16.23
CA SER A 191 -33.94 -24.15 17.01
C SER A 191 -33.80 -23.93 18.52
N LEU A 192 -32.66 -23.38 18.96
CA LEU A 192 -32.39 -23.06 20.36
C LEU A 192 -33.28 -21.92 20.85
N ALA A 193 -33.47 -20.88 20.03
CA ALA A 193 -34.41 -19.79 20.32
C ALA A 193 -35.84 -20.33 20.49
N GLN A 194 -36.25 -21.29 19.65
CA GLN A 194 -37.56 -21.92 19.76
C GLN A 194 -37.69 -22.79 21.02
N GLN A 195 -36.63 -23.53 21.40
CA GLN A 195 -36.62 -24.29 22.67
C GLN A 195 -36.70 -23.37 23.88
N ILE A 196 -35.96 -22.26 23.89
CA ILE A 196 -36.04 -21.24 24.95
C ILE A 196 -37.46 -20.69 25.04
N LYS A 197 -38.10 -20.40 23.90
CA LYS A 197 -39.50 -19.92 23.85
C LYS A 197 -40.49 -20.94 24.41
N ASN A 198 -40.31 -22.23 24.08
CA ASN A 198 -41.17 -23.30 24.57
C ASN A 198 -40.99 -23.54 26.08
N LEU A 199 -39.74 -23.47 26.57
CA LEU A 199 -39.44 -23.61 27.99
C LEU A 199 -39.93 -22.42 28.81
N THR A 200 -39.80 -21.19 28.31
CA THR A 200 -40.37 -19.99 28.96
C THR A 200 -41.90 -20.00 28.94
N ALA A 201 -42.52 -20.49 27.85
CA ALA A 201 -43.98 -20.71 27.83
C ALA A 201 -44.41 -21.77 28.86
N SER A 202 -43.62 -22.84 29.03
CA SER A 202 -43.88 -23.89 30.02
C SER A 202 -43.66 -23.40 31.46
N GLN A 203 -42.64 -22.58 31.71
CA GLN A 203 -42.43 -21.93 33.01
C GLN A 203 -43.56 -20.93 33.35
N ASN A 204 -44.08 -20.20 32.38
CA ASN A 204 -45.23 -19.31 32.59
C ASN A 204 -46.52 -20.10 32.90
N LEU A 205 -46.68 -21.32 32.39
CA LEU A 205 -47.78 -22.22 32.75
C LEU A 205 -47.66 -22.79 34.16
N VAL A 206 -46.44 -23.12 34.61
CA VAL A 206 -46.21 -23.61 35.99
C VAL A 206 -46.37 -22.47 37.01
N GLY A 207 -45.95 -21.24 36.68
CA GLY A 207 -46.09 -20.07 37.55
C GLY A 207 -47.54 -19.65 37.82
N VAL A 208 -48.48 -19.90 36.90
CA VAL A 208 -49.91 -19.58 37.12
C VAL A 208 -50.59 -20.61 38.04
N VAL A 209 -50.16 -21.87 38.03
CA VAL A 209 -50.71 -22.92 38.90
C VAL A 209 -50.30 -22.71 40.37
N SER A 210 -49.12 -22.14 40.62
CA SER A 210 -48.62 -21.88 41.99
C SER A 210 -49.26 -20.69 42.69
N VAL A 211 -50.07 -19.88 42.02
CA VAL A 211 -50.74 -18.69 42.61
C VAL A 211 -52.20 -18.96 43.01
N GLN A 212 -52.76 -20.13 42.64
CA GLN A 212 -54.14 -20.51 42.97
C GLN A 212 -54.27 -21.64 44.01
N SER A 213 -53.25 -21.87 44.84
CA SER A 213 -53.33 -22.81 45.97
C SER A 213 -53.12 -22.11 47.31
#